data_AF-A0A5S4TCR2-F1
#
_entry.id   AF-A0A5S4TCR2-F1
#
_cell.length_a   1.000
_cell.length_b   1.000
_cell.length_c   1.000
_cell.angle_alpha   90.00
_cell.angle_beta   90.00
_cell.angle_gamma   90.00
#
_symmetry.space_group_name_H-M   'P 1'
#
loop_
_entity.id
_entity.type
_entity.pdbx_description
1 polymer ?
#
loop_
_entity_poly.entity_id
_entity_poly.type
_entity_poly.pdbx_seq_one_letter_code
_entity_poly.pdbx_strand_id
1 'polypeptide(L)'
;LQANYDRAMTMLGTIRCDFDHADNLKNGDKVIFRVTSTSSKSPVKSEKKVFTVKGLEKIKTVSLKDFLKDNPVTFKGYNNYASLVLPKDKDGQEPFRDNDEEENLSNGDKVRLSLSESYLEQLLAKGESISPKEITIKVSGLKNITEIENLNDLLAKNDDFVKSKHENTSSYTYAIEKVGDYLKYDPNYSGFFSSDSSEQVRLVTVYKITETYSGKPTVSYGYYGYSAEVVNDKL
;
A
#
# COMPACT_ATOMS: atom_id res chain seq x y z
N LEU A 1 -20.24 -60.06 -29.89
CA LEU A 1 -19.73 -59.38 -28.68
C LEU A 1 -19.76 -57.86 -28.79
N GLN A 2 -19.15 -57.26 -29.83
CA GLN A 2 -19.04 -55.80 -29.98
C GLN A 2 -20.38 -55.05 -29.88
N ALA A 3 -21.42 -55.47 -30.60
CA ALA A 3 -22.72 -54.80 -30.56
C ALA A 3 -23.40 -54.78 -29.17
N ASN A 4 -23.13 -55.79 -28.33
CA ASN A 4 -23.65 -55.81 -26.95
C ASN A 4 -22.85 -54.86 -26.06
N TYR A 5 -21.54 -54.76 -26.29
CA TYR A 5 -20.67 -53.79 -25.63
C TYR A 5 -21.07 -52.35 -25.97
N ASP A 6 -21.29 -52.04 -27.25
CA ASP A 6 -21.67 -50.70 -27.70
C ASP A 6 -23.03 -50.27 -27.14
N ARG A 7 -23.99 -51.22 -27.04
CA ARG A 7 -25.29 -50.99 -26.39
C ARG A 7 -25.15 -50.71 -24.90
N ALA A 8 -24.31 -51.48 -24.19
CA ALA A 8 -24.05 -51.26 -22.77
C ALA A 8 -23.41 -49.89 -22.53
N MET A 9 -22.45 -49.50 -23.37
CA MET A 9 -21.76 -48.21 -23.24
C MET A 9 -22.70 -47.02 -23.53
N THR A 10 -23.56 -47.16 -24.54
CA THR A 10 -24.61 -46.18 -24.83
C THR A 10 -25.58 -46.04 -23.66
N MET A 11 -25.98 -47.14 -23.02
CA MET A 11 -26.85 -47.11 -21.84
C MET A 11 -26.17 -46.46 -20.63
N LEU A 12 -24.90 -46.76 -20.36
CA LEU A 12 -24.13 -46.13 -19.29
C LEU A 12 -24.03 -44.61 -19.49
N GLY A 13 -23.88 -44.15 -20.74
CA GLY A 13 -23.89 -42.73 -21.09
C GLY A 13 -25.20 -41.99 -20.82
N THR A 14 -26.30 -42.70 -20.54
CA THR A 14 -27.60 -42.10 -20.16
C THR A 14 -27.74 -41.88 -18.66
N ILE A 15 -26.86 -42.46 -17.86
CA ILE A 15 -26.88 -42.35 -16.40
C ILE A 15 -26.19 -41.05 -15.99
N ARG A 16 -26.82 -40.29 -15.09
CA ARG A 16 -26.26 -39.10 -14.47
C ARG A 16 -26.16 -39.32 -12.96
N CYS A 17 -25.00 -38.96 -12.42
CA CYS A 17 -24.74 -38.96 -10.99
C CYS A 17 -24.37 -37.54 -10.58
N ASP A 18 -25.14 -36.94 -9.68
CA ASP A 18 -24.92 -35.57 -9.22
C ASP A 18 -25.22 -35.41 -7.73
N PHE A 19 -24.66 -34.36 -7.15
CA PHE A 19 -25.06 -33.84 -5.85
C PHE A 19 -25.86 -32.56 -6.07
N ASP A 20 -26.84 -32.30 -5.23
CA ASP A 20 -27.63 -31.07 -5.30
C ASP A 20 -26.83 -29.80 -4.95
N HIS A 21 -25.76 -29.95 -4.16
CA HIS A 21 -24.71 -28.95 -3.92
C HIS A 21 -23.44 -29.63 -3.41
N ALA A 22 -22.28 -29.01 -3.63
CA ALA A 22 -20.99 -29.54 -3.19
C ALA A 22 -20.09 -28.50 -2.48
N ASP A 23 -20.52 -27.24 -2.42
CA ASP A 23 -19.72 -26.12 -1.92
C ASP A 23 -20.35 -25.50 -0.67
N ASN A 24 -19.54 -24.76 0.11
CA ASN A 24 -19.95 -24.05 1.33
C ASN A 24 -20.63 -24.95 2.39
N LEU A 25 -20.23 -26.22 2.45
CA LEU A 25 -20.80 -27.20 3.38
C LEU A 25 -20.42 -26.89 4.84
N LYS A 26 -21.36 -27.12 5.76
CA LYS A 26 -21.13 -27.10 7.21
C LYS A 26 -21.58 -28.42 7.85
N ASN A 27 -21.01 -28.72 9.02
CA ASN A 27 -21.45 -29.88 9.81
C ASN A 27 -22.97 -29.80 10.07
N GLY A 28 -23.69 -30.85 9.71
CA GLY A 28 -25.14 -30.95 9.80
C GLY A 28 -25.89 -30.74 8.48
N ASP A 29 -25.23 -30.21 7.44
CA ASP A 29 -25.84 -30.06 6.12
C ASP A 29 -26.25 -31.42 5.54
N LYS A 30 -27.35 -31.42 4.79
CA LYS A 30 -27.86 -32.60 4.09
C LYS A 30 -27.59 -32.47 2.61
N VAL A 31 -26.68 -33.29 2.09
CA VAL A 31 -26.36 -33.34 0.66
C VAL A 31 -27.10 -34.52 0.03
N ILE A 32 -27.78 -34.26 -1.10
CA ILE A 32 -28.55 -35.28 -1.81
C ILE A 32 -27.74 -35.74 -3.02
N PHE A 33 -27.26 -36.98 -2.98
CA PHE A 33 -26.74 -37.67 -4.15
C PHE A 33 -27.90 -38.25 -4.96
N ARG A 34 -27.88 -38.06 -6.27
CA ARG A 34 -28.92 -38.51 -7.19
C ARG A 34 -28.28 -39.37 -8.27
N VAL A 35 -28.89 -40.52 -8.52
CA VAL A 35 -28.65 -41.32 -9.73
C VAL A 35 -29.91 -41.19 -10.58
N THR A 36 -29.78 -40.71 -11.80
CA THR A 36 -30.89 -40.55 -12.74
C THR A 36 -30.53 -41.12 -14.10
N SER A 37 -31.53 -41.38 -14.93
CA SER A 37 -31.35 -41.79 -16.33
C SER A 37 -32.11 -40.86 -17.26
N THR A 38 -31.47 -40.42 -18.34
CA THR A 38 -32.13 -39.66 -19.42
C THR A 38 -32.90 -40.56 -20.39
N SER A 39 -32.68 -41.87 -20.35
CA SER A 39 -33.39 -42.85 -21.17
C SER A 39 -34.52 -43.51 -20.38
N SER A 40 -35.71 -43.52 -20.97
CA SER A 40 -36.87 -44.27 -20.46
C SER A 40 -36.72 -45.79 -20.54
N LYS A 41 -35.71 -46.28 -21.28
CA LYS A 41 -35.38 -47.70 -21.44
C LYS A 41 -34.18 -48.14 -20.58
N SER A 42 -33.66 -47.27 -19.73
CA SER A 42 -32.52 -47.62 -18.89
C SER A 42 -32.91 -48.65 -17.83
N PRO A 43 -32.06 -49.68 -17.61
CA PRO A 43 -32.27 -50.65 -16.54
C PRO A 43 -31.94 -50.05 -15.15
N VAL A 44 -31.28 -48.89 -15.09
CA VAL A 44 -30.90 -48.23 -13.84
C VAL A 44 -32.04 -47.33 -13.38
N LYS A 45 -32.61 -47.66 -12.22
CA LYS A 45 -33.68 -46.89 -11.59
C LYS A 45 -33.11 -45.60 -11.01
N SER A 46 -33.93 -44.54 -11.03
CA SER A 46 -33.56 -43.31 -10.36
C SER A 46 -33.62 -43.48 -8.85
N GLU A 47 -32.57 -43.06 -8.16
CA GLU A 47 -32.44 -43.18 -6.71
C GLU A 47 -31.87 -41.88 -6.13
N LYS A 48 -32.23 -41.60 -4.88
CA LYS A 48 -31.68 -40.48 -4.12
C LYS A 48 -31.18 -40.98 -2.78
N LYS A 49 -29.98 -40.57 -2.40
CA LYS A 49 -29.39 -40.85 -1.09
C LYS A 49 -29.01 -39.54 -0.41
N VAL A 50 -29.46 -39.39 0.83
CA VAL A 50 -29.15 -38.21 1.64
C VAL A 50 -27.97 -38.53 2.54
N PHE A 51 -26.95 -37.69 2.48
CA PHE A 51 -25.79 -37.73 3.36
C PHE A 51 -25.83 -36.54 4.32
N THR A 52 -25.48 -36.75 5.58
CA THR A 52 -25.26 -35.64 6.52
C THR A 52 -23.77 -35.36 6.61
N VAL A 53 -23.38 -34.13 6.30
CA VAL A 53 -22.01 -33.64 6.42
C VAL A 53 -21.60 -33.66 7.90
N LYS A 54 -20.45 -34.26 8.19
CA LYS A 54 -19.87 -34.35 9.54
C LYS A 54 -18.35 -34.32 9.43
N GLY A 55 -17.70 -33.90 10.52
CA GLY A 55 -16.23 -33.93 10.65
C GLY A 55 -15.50 -32.75 10.01
N LEU A 56 -16.20 -31.71 9.55
CA LEU A 56 -15.54 -30.48 9.10
C LEU A 56 -14.95 -29.74 10.29
N GLU A 57 -13.70 -29.30 10.16
CA GLU A 57 -13.04 -28.45 11.15
C GLU A 57 -13.71 -27.07 11.21
N LYS A 58 -13.69 -26.45 12.39
CA LYS A 58 -14.19 -25.09 12.55
C LYS A 58 -13.16 -24.11 12.02
N ILE A 59 -13.64 -23.11 11.28
CA ILE A 59 -12.81 -21.97 10.89
C ILE A 59 -12.29 -21.27 12.16
N LYS A 60 -10.99 -21.07 12.22
CA LYS A 60 -10.33 -20.27 13.25
C LYS A 60 -10.44 -18.80 12.89
N THR A 61 -11.09 -18.01 13.73
CA THR A 61 -11.21 -16.56 13.52
C THR A 61 -10.22 -15.82 14.41
N VAL A 62 -9.39 -14.97 13.80
CA VAL A 62 -8.45 -14.06 14.47
C VAL A 62 -9.00 -12.64 14.41
N SER A 63 -8.76 -11.85 15.46
CA SER A 63 -9.15 -10.44 15.44
C SER A 63 -8.22 -9.64 14.53
N LEU A 64 -8.76 -8.65 13.81
CA LEU A 64 -7.92 -7.77 12.99
C LEU A 64 -6.86 -7.03 13.81
N LYS A 65 -7.16 -6.73 15.07
CA LYS A 65 -6.21 -6.09 15.99
C LYS A 65 -5.02 -7.00 16.32
N ASP A 66 -5.25 -8.30 16.51
CA ASP A 66 -4.16 -9.25 16.74
C ASP A 66 -3.36 -9.47 15.47
N PHE A 67 -4.03 -9.57 14.32
CA PHE A 67 -3.36 -9.67 13.01
C PHE A 67 -2.39 -8.50 12.75
N LEU A 68 -2.77 -7.28 13.12
CA LEU A 68 -1.93 -6.07 12.99
C LEU A 68 -0.72 -6.04 13.92
N LYS A 69 -0.68 -6.85 15.00
CA LYS A 69 0.53 -6.95 15.84
C LYS A 69 1.64 -7.66 15.09
N ASP A 70 1.28 -8.67 14.32
CA ASP A 70 2.23 -9.48 13.53
C ASP A 70 2.48 -8.86 12.15
N ASN A 71 1.54 -8.05 11.65
CA ASN A 71 1.59 -7.38 10.36
C ASN A 71 1.37 -5.86 10.54
N PRO A 72 2.34 -5.14 11.14
CA PRO A 72 2.17 -3.74 11.46
C PRO A 72 2.10 -2.90 10.20
N VAL A 73 1.12 -2.00 10.16
CA VAL A 73 1.07 -0.90 9.20
C VAL A 73 1.95 0.23 9.72
N THR A 74 2.80 0.77 8.85
CA THR A 74 3.74 1.83 9.22
C THR A 74 3.64 3.03 8.28
N PHE A 75 4.24 4.14 8.69
CA PHE A 75 4.30 5.37 7.90
C PHE A 75 5.77 5.74 7.71
N LYS A 76 6.15 6.10 6.48
CA LYS A 76 7.51 6.51 6.13
C LYS A 76 7.52 7.99 5.73
N GLY A 77 8.50 8.73 6.23
CA GLY A 77 8.69 10.15 5.90
C GLY A 77 8.40 11.09 7.07
N TYR A 78 8.12 12.34 6.74
CA TYR A 78 7.92 13.43 7.69
C TYR A 78 6.47 13.89 7.71
N ASN A 79 6.05 14.57 8.78
CA ASN A 79 4.73 15.15 8.93
C ASN A 79 4.39 16.09 7.76
N ASN A 80 3.21 15.92 7.13
CA ASN A 80 2.78 16.52 5.84
C ASN A 80 3.44 15.97 4.58
N TYR A 81 4.27 14.93 4.69
CA TYR A 81 4.97 14.34 3.55
C TYR A 81 5.18 12.82 3.72
N ALA A 82 4.37 12.18 4.57
CA ALA A 82 4.51 10.76 4.82
C ALA A 82 3.72 9.94 3.80
N SER A 83 4.18 8.71 3.58
CA SER A 83 3.50 7.70 2.81
C SER A 83 3.14 6.51 3.69
N LEU A 84 2.00 5.90 3.41
CA LEU A 84 1.60 4.62 3.99
C LEU A 84 2.53 3.51 3.50
N VAL A 85 2.97 2.64 4.40
CA VAL A 85 3.72 1.42 4.08
C VAL A 85 2.93 0.22 4.57
N LEU A 86 2.37 -0.53 3.61
CA LEU A 86 1.61 -1.74 3.89
C LEU A 86 2.55 -2.93 4.15
N PRO A 87 2.22 -3.79 5.13
CA PRO A 87 2.99 -4.99 5.39
C PRO A 87 2.87 -5.97 4.21
N LYS A 88 3.86 -6.84 4.07
CA LYS A 88 3.81 -7.99 3.16
C LYS A 88 3.97 -9.26 3.98
N ASP A 89 3.25 -10.30 3.61
CA ASP A 89 3.47 -11.60 4.21
C ASP A 89 4.76 -12.26 3.70
N LYS A 90 5.06 -13.45 4.21
CA LYS A 90 6.26 -14.23 3.85
C LYS A 90 6.38 -14.57 2.35
N ASP A 91 5.25 -14.56 1.63
CA ASP A 91 5.17 -14.87 0.21
C ASP A 91 5.09 -13.57 -0.64
N GLY A 92 5.26 -12.41 -0.01
CA GLY A 92 5.27 -11.10 -0.64
C GLY A 92 3.88 -10.52 -0.93
N GLN A 93 2.81 -11.15 -0.43
CA GLN A 93 1.43 -10.72 -0.65
C GLN A 93 1.07 -9.57 0.29
N GLU A 94 0.32 -8.61 -0.23
CA GLU A 94 -0.20 -7.48 0.55
C GLU A 94 -1.59 -7.85 1.13
N PRO A 95 -1.70 -8.01 2.46
CA PRO A 95 -2.96 -8.41 3.09
C PRO A 95 -3.96 -7.25 3.12
N PHE A 96 -3.49 -6.01 3.00
CA PHE A 96 -4.30 -4.80 3.05
C PHE A 96 -4.38 -4.11 1.70
N ARG A 97 -5.47 -3.36 1.51
CA ARG A 97 -5.61 -2.32 0.50
C ARG A 97 -5.82 -0.98 1.20
N ASP A 98 -5.18 0.05 0.67
CA ASP A 98 -5.49 1.43 1.03
C ASP A 98 -6.76 1.84 0.29
N ASN A 99 -7.79 2.25 1.04
CA ASN A 99 -9.06 2.67 0.46
C ASN A 99 -9.10 4.16 0.11
N ASP A 100 -8.19 4.95 0.68
CA ASP A 100 -8.19 6.42 0.54
C ASP A 100 -7.13 6.87 -0.47
N GLU A 101 -6.04 6.11 -0.64
CA GLU A 101 -4.92 6.41 -1.56
C GLU A 101 -4.35 7.82 -1.34
N GLU A 102 -4.33 8.27 -0.08
CA GLU A 102 -3.89 9.61 0.29
C GLU A 102 -2.36 9.73 0.24
N GLU A 103 -1.90 10.80 -0.40
CA GLU A 103 -0.50 11.22 -0.37
C GLU A 103 -0.27 12.30 0.70
N ASN A 104 0.99 12.47 1.12
CA ASN A 104 1.42 13.56 2.02
C ASN A 104 0.76 13.51 3.42
N LEU A 105 0.67 12.31 3.99
CA LEU A 105 0.06 12.07 5.29
C LEU A 105 0.73 12.86 6.44
N SER A 106 -0.09 13.24 7.41
CA SER A 106 0.27 14.02 8.60
C SER A 106 -0.16 13.34 9.89
N ASN A 107 0.53 13.64 10.99
CA ASN A 107 0.11 13.25 12.33
C ASN A 107 -1.30 13.76 12.61
N GLY A 108 -2.22 12.86 12.92
CA GLY A 108 -3.63 13.21 13.14
C GLY A 108 -4.56 12.67 12.07
N ASP A 109 -4.05 12.43 10.86
CA ASP A 109 -4.82 11.92 9.73
C ASP A 109 -5.32 10.50 10.01
N LYS A 110 -6.33 10.09 9.24
CA LYS A 110 -6.99 8.80 9.40
C LYS A 110 -6.98 8.08 8.06
N VAL A 111 -6.36 6.91 8.02
CA VAL A 111 -6.29 6.06 6.84
C VAL A 111 -7.21 4.86 7.03
N ARG A 112 -8.07 4.59 6.06
CA ARG A 112 -8.96 3.42 6.05
C ARG A 112 -8.34 2.30 5.22
N LEU A 113 -8.22 1.14 5.86
CA LEU A 113 -7.69 -0.06 5.24
C LEU A 113 -8.74 -1.16 5.21
N SER A 114 -8.76 -1.90 4.12
CA SER A 114 -9.54 -3.14 3.97
C SER A 114 -8.61 -4.34 3.77
N LEU A 115 -8.98 -5.51 4.26
CA LEU A 115 -8.29 -6.75 3.91
C LEU A 115 -8.57 -7.10 2.45
N SER A 116 -7.53 -7.46 1.69
CA SER A 116 -7.68 -7.84 0.30
C SER A 116 -8.47 -9.15 0.17
N GLU A 117 -9.41 -9.19 -0.78
CA GLU A 117 -10.28 -10.37 -0.97
C GLU A 117 -9.47 -11.63 -1.30
N SER A 118 -8.45 -11.49 -2.16
CA SER A 118 -7.54 -12.57 -2.52
C SER A 118 -6.77 -13.12 -1.32
N TYR A 119 -6.45 -12.29 -0.34
CA TYR A 119 -5.80 -12.73 0.90
C TYR A 119 -6.80 -13.47 1.80
N LEU A 120 -8.02 -12.95 1.93
CA LEU A 120 -9.09 -13.59 2.70
C LEU A 120 -9.45 -14.98 2.15
N GLU A 121 -9.50 -15.15 0.83
CA GLU A 121 -9.76 -16.44 0.19
C GLU A 121 -8.66 -17.47 0.51
N GLN A 122 -7.40 -17.04 0.51
CA GLN A 122 -6.27 -17.91 0.86
C GLN A 122 -6.29 -18.31 2.34
N LEU A 123 -6.66 -17.40 3.24
CA LEU A 123 -6.86 -17.74 4.65
C LEU A 123 -8.01 -18.73 4.83
N LEU A 124 -9.13 -18.52 4.12
CA LEU A 124 -10.28 -19.40 4.21
C LEU A 124 -9.96 -20.81 3.73
N ALA A 125 -9.17 -20.95 2.66
CA ALA A 125 -8.68 -22.24 2.18
C ALA A 125 -7.76 -22.96 3.20
N LYS A 126 -7.13 -22.21 4.11
CA LYS A 126 -6.35 -22.72 5.25
C LYS A 126 -7.17 -22.91 6.52
N GLY A 127 -8.49 -22.70 6.46
CA GLY A 127 -9.39 -22.81 7.62
C GLY A 127 -9.32 -21.62 8.58
N GLU A 128 -8.80 -20.47 8.14
CA GLU A 128 -8.66 -19.26 8.94
C GLU A 128 -9.51 -18.10 8.40
N SER A 129 -9.85 -17.15 9.27
CA SER A 129 -10.57 -15.93 8.91
C SER A 129 -10.16 -14.78 9.81
N ILE A 130 -10.29 -13.55 9.32
CA ILE A 130 -10.07 -12.33 10.11
C ILE A 130 -11.35 -11.51 10.15
N SER A 131 -11.68 -10.99 11.33
CA SER A 131 -12.82 -10.09 11.52
C SER A 131 -12.51 -9.00 12.57
N PRO A 132 -12.94 -7.74 12.37
CA PRO A 132 -13.58 -7.20 11.16
C PRO A 132 -12.64 -7.19 9.94
N LYS A 133 -13.17 -6.91 8.75
CA LYS A 133 -12.39 -6.86 7.50
C LYS A 133 -11.80 -5.48 7.18
N GLU A 134 -12.20 -4.46 7.93
CA GLU A 134 -11.81 -3.07 7.72
C GLU A 134 -11.36 -2.44 9.05
N ILE A 135 -10.48 -1.46 8.96
CA ILE A 135 -10.01 -0.67 10.09
C ILE A 135 -9.65 0.75 9.66
N THR A 136 -9.80 1.70 10.58
CA THR A 136 -9.25 3.06 10.44
C THR A 136 -8.07 3.22 11.38
N ILE A 137 -6.91 3.57 10.82
CA ILE A 137 -5.68 3.80 11.57
C ILE A 137 -5.42 5.31 11.63
N LYS A 138 -5.08 5.81 12.82
CA LYS A 138 -4.64 7.19 12.99
C LYS A 138 -3.14 7.30 12.74
N VAL A 139 -2.75 8.19 11.83
CA VAL A 139 -1.35 8.50 11.56
C VAL A 139 -0.74 9.18 12.77
N SER A 140 0.40 8.68 13.24
CA SER A 140 1.11 9.21 14.41
C SER A 140 2.60 8.84 14.38
N GLY A 141 3.41 9.58 15.16
CA GLY A 141 4.83 9.31 15.32
C GLY A 141 5.73 9.86 14.22
N LEU A 142 5.20 10.67 13.29
CA LEU A 142 5.99 11.32 12.25
C LEU A 142 6.77 12.51 12.84
N LYS A 143 8.05 12.62 12.51
CA LYS A 143 8.87 13.81 12.81
C LYS A 143 8.44 14.99 11.93
N ASN A 144 8.66 16.21 12.36
CA ASN A 144 8.50 17.39 11.51
C ASN A 144 9.63 17.47 10.49
N ILE A 145 9.35 18.01 9.29
CA ILE A 145 10.36 18.18 8.23
C ILE A 145 11.58 19.01 8.69
N THR A 146 11.39 19.88 9.67
CA THR A 146 12.47 20.68 10.30
C THR A 146 13.44 19.84 11.13
N GLU A 147 13.12 18.58 11.41
CA GLU A 147 13.96 17.64 12.17
C GLU A 147 14.87 16.80 11.25
N ILE A 148 14.92 17.08 9.95
CA ILE A 148 15.94 16.53 9.05
C ILE A 148 17.32 17.01 9.52
N GLU A 149 18.21 16.07 9.83
CA GLU A 149 19.49 16.34 10.52
C GLU A 149 20.39 17.30 9.74
N ASN A 150 20.55 17.07 8.43
CA ASN A 150 21.38 17.92 7.58
C ASN A 150 20.66 19.18 7.06
N LEU A 151 19.43 19.49 7.51
CA LEU A 151 18.65 20.58 6.92
C LEU A 151 19.29 21.96 7.11
N ASN A 152 19.85 22.23 8.29
CA ASN A 152 20.48 23.52 8.56
C ASN A 152 21.72 23.75 7.69
N ASP A 153 22.55 22.72 7.54
CA ASP A 153 23.71 22.75 6.64
C ASP A 153 23.27 22.97 5.21
N LEU A 154 22.15 22.35 4.81
CA LEU A 154 21.60 22.54 3.49
C LEU A 154 21.14 23.99 3.26
N LEU A 155 20.41 24.58 4.20
CA LEU A 155 19.98 25.97 4.11
C LEU A 155 21.17 26.94 4.11
N ALA A 156 22.23 26.66 4.87
CA ALA A 156 23.45 27.47 4.90
C ALA A 156 24.15 27.55 3.54
N LYS A 157 24.11 26.49 2.71
CA LYS A 157 24.69 26.55 1.35
C LYS A 157 24.01 27.58 0.46
N ASN A 158 22.70 27.80 0.60
CA ASN A 158 22.02 28.88 -0.11
C ASN A 158 22.49 30.25 0.37
N ASP A 159 22.64 30.42 1.69
CA ASP A 159 23.10 31.68 2.29
C ASP A 159 24.52 32.02 1.81
N ASP A 160 25.41 31.03 1.77
CA ASP A 160 26.79 31.20 1.30
C ASP A 160 26.83 31.49 -0.20
N PHE A 161 26.00 30.80 -0.98
CA PHE A 161 25.98 30.98 -2.43
C PHE A 161 25.44 32.36 -2.81
N VAL A 162 24.35 32.84 -2.22
CA VAL A 162 23.83 34.20 -2.53
C VAL A 162 24.84 35.28 -2.15
N LYS A 163 25.54 35.15 -1.01
CA LYS A 163 26.60 36.07 -0.59
C LYS A 163 27.77 36.07 -1.56
N SER A 164 28.20 34.88 -2.02
CA SER A 164 29.29 34.74 -3.01
C SER A 164 28.97 35.39 -4.36
N LYS A 165 27.68 35.50 -4.70
CA LYS A 165 27.22 36.17 -5.93
C LYS A 165 27.09 37.68 -5.81
N HIS A 166 27.09 38.22 -4.59
CA HIS A 166 26.78 39.62 -4.29
C HIS A 166 27.82 40.21 -3.33
N GLU A 167 29.08 40.15 -3.73
CA GLU A 167 30.19 40.71 -2.96
C GLU A 167 30.30 42.23 -3.17
N ASN A 168 30.54 42.95 -2.07
CA ASN A 168 30.72 44.40 -2.13
C ASN A 168 32.01 44.76 -2.88
N THR A 169 31.91 45.79 -3.71
CA THR A 169 33.05 46.38 -4.43
C THR A 169 33.15 47.86 -4.12
N SER A 170 34.14 48.55 -4.70
CA SER A 170 34.23 50.01 -4.60
C SER A 170 33.03 50.75 -5.18
N SER A 171 32.30 50.12 -6.11
CA SER A 171 31.23 50.77 -6.90
C SER A 171 29.83 50.29 -6.52
N TYR A 172 29.72 49.08 -5.97
CA TYR A 172 28.45 48.43 -5.64
C TYR A 172 28.48 47.92 -4.21
N THR A 173 27.40 48.20 -3.46
CA THR A 173 27.14 47.54 -2.17
C THR A 173 25.85 46.76 -2.22
N TYR A 174 25.81 45.62 -1.53
CA TYR A 174 24.69 44.70 -1.46
C TYR A 174 24.24 44.52 -0.03
N ALA A 175 22.94 44.67 0.21
CA ALA A 175 22.28 44.20 1.44
C ALA A 175 21.37 43.02 1.08
N ILE A 176 21.59 41.89 1.74
CA ILE A 176 20.88 40.64 1.49
C ILE A 176 20.04 40.32 2.72
N GLU A 177 18.73 40.20 2.53
CA GLU A 177 17.76 39.86 3.57
C GLU A 177 17.05 38.56 3.18
N LYS A 178 17.11 37.55 4.06
CA LYS A 178 16.37 36.31 3.87
C LYS A 178 14.87 36.54 4.09
N VAL A 179 14.06 36.19 3.10
CA VAL A 179 12.60 36.37 3.12
C VAL A 179 11.90 35.11 3.65
N GLY A 180 12.35 33.93 3.23
CA GLY A 180 11.77 32.67 3.69
C GLY A 180 12.36 31.44 3.00
N ASP A 181 12.14 30.28 3.61
CA ASP A 181 12.51 28.97 3.09
C ASP A 181 11.26 28.18 2.68
N TYR A 182 11.38 27.45 1.58
CA TYR A 182 10.37 26.57 1.05
C TYR A 182 10.99 25.20 0.80
N LEU A 183 10.32 24.16 1.27
CA LEU A 183 10.83 22.80 1.23
C LEU A 183 9.78 21.87 0.64
N LYS A 184 10.25 20.88 -0.13
CA LYS A 184 9.46 19.73 -0.54
C LYS A 184 10.27 18.47 -0.24
N TYR A 185 9.69 17.53 0.48
CA TYR A 185 10.28 16.23 0.74
C TYR A 185 9.69 15.18 -0.21
N ASP A 186 10.53 14.27 -0.67
CA ASP A 186 10.17 13.14 -1.52
C ASP A 186 10.70 11.85 -0.87
N PRO A 187 9.84 11.02 -0.25
CA PRO A 187 10.26 9.80 0.43
C PRO A 187 10.70 8.67 -0.51
N ASN A 188 10.40 8.78 -1.80
CA ASN A 188 10.53 7.70 -2.78
C ASN A 188 11.10 8.21 -4.10
N TYR A 189 12.06 9.14 -4.05
CA TYR A 189 12.69 9.63 -5.26
C TYR A 189 13.49 8.52 -5.93
N SER A 190 13.05 8.09 -7.11
CA SER A 190 13.81 7.23 -8.02
C SER A 190 14.27 8.05 -9.22
N GLY A 191 15.58 8.02 -9.49
CA GLY A 191 16.14 8.64 -10.68
C GLY A 191 15.68 7.91 -11.95
N PHE A 192 15.64 8.60 -13.09
CA PHE A 192 15.19 8.03 -14.38
C PHE A 192 15.95 6.76 -14.82
N PHE A 193 17.17 6.55 -14.30
CA PHE A 193 18.03 5.39 -14.59
C PHE A 193 18.34 4.54 -13.34
N SER A 194 17.68 4.79 -12.20
CA SER A 194 17.93 4.10 -10.94
C SER A 194 16.68 3.37 -10.45
N SER A 195 16.82 2.08 -10.13
CA SER A 195 15.82 1.33 -9.37
C SER A 195 15.87 1.65 -7.87
N ASP A 196 16.96 2.26 -7.40
CA ASP A 196 17.15 2.56 -5.99
C ASP A 196 16.42 3.85 -5.65
N SER A 197 15.51 3.77 -4.69
CA SER A 197 14.80 4.93 -4.15
C SER A 197 15.60 5.55 -3.01
N SER A 198 15.79 6.86 -3.10
CA SER A 198 16.42 7.68 -2.06
C SER A 198 15.40 8.65 -1.49
N GLU A 199 15.60 9.06 -0.23
CA GLU A 199 14.85 10.17 0.34
C GLU A 199 15.52 11.48 -0.07
N GLN A 200 14.75 12.40 -0.68
CA GLN A 200 15.29 13.70 -1.11
C GLN A 200 14.49 14.87 -0.54
N VAL A 201 15.20 15.98 -0.33
CA VAL A 201 14.61 17.28 -0.06
C VAL A 201 14.97 18.24 -1.18
N ARG A 202 13.97 18.98 -1.66
CA ARG A 202 14.14 20.14 -2.53
C ARG A 202 13.91 21.38 -1.69
N LEU A 203 14.88 22.27 -1.70
CA LEU A 203 14.84 23.47 -0.87
C LEU A 203 15.06 24.70 -1.74
N VAL A 204 14.30 25.75 -1.45
CA VAL A 204 14.42 27.07 -2.06
C VAL A 204 14.37 28.12 -0.98
N THR A 205 15.36 29.00 -0.95
CA THR A 205 15.37 30.19 -0.10
C THR A 205 15.19 31.43 -0.97
N VAL A 206 14.28 32.30 -0.57
CA VAL A 206 14.03 33.59 -1.21
C VAL A 206 14.81 34.66 -0.47
N TYR A 207 15.57 35.46 -1.20
CA TYR A 207 16.29 36.62 -0.66
C TYR A 207 15.85 37.90 -1.36
N LYS A 208 15.67 38.95 -0.57
CA LYS A 208 15.59 40.32 -1.04
C LYS A 208 17.01 40.87 -1.11
N ILE A 209 17.40 41.37 -2.28
CA ILE A 209 18.74 41.86 -2.57
C ILE A 209 18.62 43.33 -2.92
N THR A 210 19.21 44.19 -2.09
CA THR A 210 19.28 45.63 -2.33
C THR A 210 20.69 45.97 -2.83
N GLU A 211 20.82 46.22 -4.12
CA GLU A 211 22.05 46.72 -4.74
C GLU A 211 22.05 48.25 -4.66
N THR A 212 23.15 48.86 -4.22
CA THR A 212 23.33 50.32 -4.23
C THR A 212 24.52 50.67 -5.10
N TYR A 213 24.24 51.37 -6.20
CA TYR A 213 25.26 51.96 -7.07
C TYR A 213 25.21 53.48 -6.96
N SER A 214 26.33 54.11 -6.60
CA SER A 214 26.42 55.57 -6.44
C SER A 214 25.31 56.16 -5.54
N GLY A 215 24.99 55.49 -4.44
CA GLY A 215 23.96 55.92 -3.48
C GLY A 215 22.50 55.71 -3.92
N LYS A 216 22.26 55.08 -5.08
CA LYS A 216 20.92 54.78 -5.58
C LYS A 216 20.61 53.30 -5.36
N PRO A 217 19.67 52.95 -4.46
CA PRO A 217 19.30 51.56 -4.20
C PRO A 217 18.34 51.03 -5.27
N THR A 218 18.55 49.78 -5.68
CA THR A 218 17.65 48.98 -6.50
C THR A 218 17.38 47.65 -5.79
N VAL A 219 16.11 47.27 -5.69
CA VAL A 219 15.70 46.03 -5.01
C VAL A 219 15.34 44.97 -6.04
N SER A 220 15.84 43.76 -5.84
CA SER A 220 15.45 42.56 -6.58
C SER A 220 15.21 41.40 -5.61
N TYR A 221 14.56 40.35 -6.11
CA TYR A 221 14.35 39.10 -5.36
C TYR A 221 15.03 37.95 -6.09
N GLY A 222 15.86 37.20 -5.37
CA GLY A 222 16.57 36.03 -5.88
C GLY A 222 16.05 34.76 -5.23
N TYR A 223 15.92 33.70 -6.03
CA TYR A 223 15.54 32.36 -5.59
C TYR A 223 16.76 31.46 -5.73
N TYR A 224 17.20 30.88 -4.61
CA TYR A 224 18.35 29.98 -4.58
C TYR A 224 17.92 28.66 -4.00
N GLY A 225 18.31 27.57 -4.63
CA GLY A 225 17.84 26.26 -4.22
C GLY A 225 18.52 25.14 -4.97
N TYR A 226 18.39 23.94 -4.41
CA TYR A 226 18.93 22.71 -4.96
C TYR A 226 18.19 21.50 -4.37
N SER A 227 18.45 20.33 -4.93
CA SER A 227 17.96 19.05 -4.39
C SER A 227 19.11 18.36 -3.67
N ALA A 228 18.81 17.73 -2.55
CA ALA A 228 19.79 16.98 -1.77
C ALA A 228 19.16 15.71 -1.20
N GLU A 229 19.99 14.69 -1.02
CA GLU A 229 19.60 13.50 -0.26
C GLU A 229 19.47 13.84 1.22
N VAL A 230 18.47 13.22 1.85
CA VAL A 230 18.27 13.31 3.29
C VAL A 230 19.26 12.38 3.97
N VAL A 231 20.07 12.91 4.88
CA VAL A 231 20.91 12.11 5.76
C VAL A 231 20.08 11.85 7.02
N ASN A 232 19.72 10.59 7.24
CA ASN A 232 19.15 10.13 8.49
C ASN A 232 20.22 9.29 9.18
N ASP A 233 20.65 9.61 10.39
CA ASP A 233 21.58 8.80 11.17
C ASP A 233 21.08 7.34 11.30
N LYS A 234 21.54 6.50 10.38
CA LYS A 234 21.56 5.04 10.46
C LYS A 234 22.84 4.53 9.81
N LEU A 235 23.94 4.68 10.55
CA LEU A 235 25.03 3.69 10.56
C LEU A 235 24.88 2.86 11.84
#